data_AF-A0A1B8D7X8-F1
#
_entry.id   AF-A0A1B8D7X8-F1
#
_cell.length_a   1.000
_cell.length_b   1.000
_cell.length_c   1.000
_cell.angle_alpha   90.00
_cell.angle_beta   90.00
_cell.angle_gamma   90.00
#
_symmetry.space_group_name_H-M   'P 1'
#
loop_
_entity.id
_entity.type
_entity.pdbx_description
1 polymer ?
#
loop_
_entity_poly.entity_id
_entity_poly.type
_entity_poly.pdbx_seq_one_letter_code
_entity_poly.pdbx_strand_id
1 'polypeptide(L)'
;MESDSASQFVPQEPQPTFMTKAFITALADVRLLVGAAAIILPLPSASMFGLPIASASRSIGQFYGARELAIGGLLFASYSSYMKSSKEDGIPLKATRDATNATIVERKEALKNVLWACLLIDTIDLGSIAVNAFRGEIGLRAMWMGGGAGVAGVVFAASALRAL
;
A
#
# COMPACT_ATOMS: atom_id res chain seq x y z
N MET A 1 -23.04 48.84 -6.01
CA MET A 1 -21.85 48.15 -6.55
C MET A 1 -21.45 47.12 -5.53
N GLU A 2 -21.97 45.90 -5.70
CA GLU A 2 -21.65 44.74 -4.89
C GLU A 2 -20.20 44.34 -5.18
N SER A 3 -19.31 44.53 -4.21
CA SER A 3 -17.99 43.89 -4.21
C SER A 3 -18.18 42.49 -3.64
N ASP A 4 -18.61 41.57 -4.50
CA ASP A 4 -18.67 40.14 -4.20
C ASP A 4 -17.22 39.66 -3.99
N SER A 5 -16.79 39.70 -2.73
CA SER A 5 -15.55 39.08 -2.28
C SER A 5 -15.78 37.57 -2.28
N ALA A 6 -15.83 37.00 -3.48
CA ALA A 6 -15.72 35.57 -3.65
C ALA A 6 -14.30 35.19 -3.23
N SER A 7 -14.12 34.92 -1.94
CA SER A 7 -12.99 34.14 -1.45
C SER A 7 -13.05 32.82 -2.22
N GLN A 8 -12.30 32.74 -3.32
CA GLN A 8 -12.20 31.56 -4.17
C GLN A 8 -11.60 30.46 -3.31
N PHE A 9 -12.49 29.69 -2.70
CA PHE A 9 -12.22 28.43 -2.03
C PHE A 9 -11.20 27.67 -2.88
N VAL A 10 -9.96 27.59 -2.41
CA VAL A 10 -9.06 26.52 -2.81
C VAL A 10 -9.73 25.28 -2.24
N PRO A 11 -10.13 24.28 -3.05
CA PRO A 11 -10.43 22.97 -2.49
C PRO A 11 -9.11 22.49 -1.89
N GLN A 12 -8.88 22.80 -0.61
CA GLN A 12 -7.94 22.04 0.19
C GLN A 12 -8.57 20.66 0.27
N GLU A 13 -8.15 19.77 -0.62
CA GLU A 13 -8.40 18.36 -0.36
C GLU A 13 -7.90 18.08 1.06
N PRO A 14 -8.72 17.43 1.91
CA PRO A 14 -8.32 17.16 3.27
C PRO A 14 -7.00 16.38 3.23
N GLN A 15 -5.95 16.98 3.79
CA GLN A 15 -4.66 16.31 3.97
C GLN A 15 -4.93 14.94 4.62
N PRO A 16 -4.26 13.87 4.14
CA PRO A 16 -4.48 12.54 4.70
C PRO A 16 -4.26 12.60 6.21
N THR A 17 -5.24 12.08 6.96
CA THR A 17 -5.15 12.08 8.42
C THR A 17 -3.87 11.39 8.88
N PHE A 18 -3.41 11.69 10.10
CA PHE A 18 -2.27 10.99 10.70
C PHE A 18 -2.40 9.46 10.60
N MET A 19 -3.62 8.94 10.80
CA MET A 19 -3.93 7.51 10.67
C MET A 19 -3.79 7.01 9.24
N THR A 20 -4.31 7.74 8.24
CA THR A 20 -4.17 7.39 6.81
C THR A 20 -2.71 7.31 6.41
N LYS A 21 -1.90 8.29 6.83
CA LYS A 21 -0.45 8.29 6.62
C LYS A 21 0.21 7.08 7.28
N ALA A 22 -0.12 6.81 8.54
CA ALA A 22 0.44 5.67 9.28
C ALA A 22 0.13 4.34 8.59
N PHE A 23 -1.10 4.15 8.11
CA PHE A 23 -1.48 2.93 7.40
C PHE A 23 -0.73 2.76 6.07
N ILE A 24 -0.64 3.81 5.24
CA ILE A 24 0.05 3.72 3.95
C ILE A 24 1.54 3.47 4.14
N THR A 25 2.18 4.17 5.08
CA THR A 25 3.62 4.01 5.37
C THR A 25 3.93 2.65 5.98
N ALA A 26 3.16 2.19 6.97
CA ALA A 26 3.31 0.86 7.53
C ALA A 26 3.15 -0.24 6.47
N LEU A 27 2.15 -0.10 5.59
CA LEU A 27 1.90 -1.05 4.50
C LEU A 27 3.08 -1.11 3.52
N ALA A 28 3.66 0.04 3.17
CA ALA A 28 4.82 0.13 2.29
C ALA A 28 6.08 -0.44 2.95
N ASP A 29 6.37 -0.06 4.19
CA ASP A 29 7.56 -0.49 4.92
C ASP A 29 7.56 -2.00 5.15
N VAL A 30 6.43 -2.58 5.56
CA VAL A 30 6.32 -4.03 5.75
C VAL A 30 6.58 -4.77 4.44
N ARG A 31 5.98 -4.31 3.33
CA ARG A 31 6.18 -4.91 2.00
C ARG A 31 7.63 -4.83 1.54
N LEU A 32 8.26 -3.68 1.73
CA LEU A 32 9.67 -3.50 1.39
C LEU A 32 10.59 -4.41 2.22
N LEU A 33 10.38 -4.46 3.53
CA LEU A 33 11.21 -5.25 4.44
C LEU A 33 11.01 -6.75 4.23
N VAL A 34 9.76 -7.22 4.18
CA VAL A 34 9.43 -8.63 3.94
C VAL A 34 9.87 -9.04 2.53
N GLY A 35 9.65 -8.19 1.54
CA GLY A 35 10.08 -8.41 0.17
C GLY A 35 11.59 -8.57 0.03
N ALA A 36 12.35 -7.62 0.56
CA ALA A 36 13.81 -7.67 0.57
C ALA A 36 14.34 -8.89 1.35
N ALA A 37 13.77 -9.17 2.53
CA ALA A 37 14.14 -10.32 3.33
C ALA A 37 13.88 -11.65 2.58
N ALA A 38 12.74 -11.78 1.90
CA ALA A 38 12.41 -12.99 1.15
C ALA A 38 13.26 -13.20 -0.11
N ILE A 39 13.83 -12.14 -0.69
CA ILE A 39 14.80 -12.24 -1.80
C ILE A 39 16.15 -12.76 -1.29
N ILE A 40 16.67 -12.17 -0.21
CA ILE A 40 18.02 -12.46 0.33
C ILE A 40 18.00 -13.78 1.12
N LEU A 41 16.99 -13.96 1.97
CA LEU A 41 16.82 -15.06 2.92
C LEU A 41 15.42 -15.68 2.78
N PRO A 42 15.10 -16.31 1.63
CA PRO A 42 13.77 -16.89 1.36
C PRO A 42 13.32 -17.94 2.38
N LEU A 43 14.20 -18.87 2.79
CA LEU A 43 13.82 -19.94 3.73
C LEU A 43 13.62 -19.41 5.16
N PRO A 44 14.54 -18.60 5.73
CA PRO A 44 14.29 -17.95 7.03
C PRO A 44 13.03 -17.08 7.02
N SER A 45 12.83 -16.29 5.96
CA SER A 45 11.66 -15.42 5.83
C SER A 45 10.36 -16.23 5.83
N ALA A 46 10.29 -17.29 5.02
CA ALA A 46 9.16 -18.21 5.01
C ALA A 46 8.92 -18.85 6.38
N SER A 47 9.98 -19.27 7.07
CA SER A 47 9.89 -19.84 8.42
C SER A 47 9.36 -18.85 9.46
N MET A 48 9.60 -17.53 9.33
CA MET A 48 9.03 -16.54 10.25
C MET A 48 7.49 -16.56 10.19
N PHE A 49 6.96 -16.70 8.98
CA PHE A 49 5.52 -16.82 8.71
C PHE A 49 5.01 -18.26 8.80
N GLY A 50 5.83 -19.22 9.23
CA GLY A 50 5.44 -20.64 9.34
C GLY A 50 5.13 -21.32 8.00
N LEU A 51 5.56 -20.73 6.88
CA LEU A 51 5.29 -21.25 5.54
C LEU A 51 6.25 -22.41 5.23
N PRO A 52 5.72 -23.59 4.83
CA PRO A 52 6.54 -24.78 4.56
C PRO A 52 7.16 -24.71 3.16
N ILE A 53 8.16 -23.84 2.96
CA ILE A 53 8.92 -23.77 1.70
C ILE A 53 10.07 -24.77 1.74
N ALA A 54 10.08 -25.72 0.81
CA ALA A 54 11.19 -26.64 0.61
C ALA A 54 12.42 -25.92 0.06
N SER A 55 13.62 -26.41 0.37
CA SER A 55 14.87 -25.85 -0.17
C SER A 55 14.91 -25.85 -1.70
N ALA A 56 14.34 -26.88 -2.33
CA ALA A 56 14.23 -27.00 -3.78
C ALA A 56 13.32 -25.94 -4.42
N SER A 57 12.37 -25.37 -3.68
CA SER A 57 11.45 -24.32 -4.13
C SER A 57 11.84 -22.93 -3.64
N ARG A 58 13.11 -22.73 -3.27
CA ARG A 58 13.63 -21.45 -2.77
C ARG A 58 13.34 -20.26 -3.69
N SER A 59 13.42 -20.47 -5.01
CA SER A 59 13.15 -19.43 -6.01
C SER A 59 11.73 -18.90 -5.93
N ILE A 60 10.74 -19.71 -5.52
CA ILE A 60 9.35 -19.28 -5.32
C ILE A 60 9.28 -18.22 -4.20
N GLY A 61 10.01 -18.43 -3.10
CA GLY A 61 10.11 -17.45 -2.02
C GLY A 61 10.74 -16.13 -2.48
N GLN A 62 11.71 -16.18 -3.39
CA GLN A 62 12.34 -14.98 -3.96
C GLN A 62 11.41 -14.25 -4.93
N PHE A 63 10.61 -14.98 -5.73
CA PHE A 63 9.58 -14.37 -6.57
C PHE A 63 8.50 -13.67 -5.75
N TYR A 64 8.04 -14.31 -4.66
CA TYR A 64 7.17 -13.66 -3.69
C TYR A 64 7.81 -12.39 -3.11
N GLY A 65 9.07 -12.49 -2.70
CA GLY A 65 9.82 -11.33 -2.19
C GLY A 65 9.94 -10.19 -3.20
N ALA A 66 10.22 -10.50 -4.47
CA ALA A 66 10.29 -9.52 -5.55
C ALA A 66 8.95 -8.83 -5.80
N ARG A 67 7.83 -9.56 -5.75
CA ARG A 67 6.48 -9.00 -5.82
C ARG A 67 6.24 -8.01 -4.69
N GLU A 68 6.49 -8.43 -3.44
CA GLU A 68 6.26 -7.57 -2.27
C GLU A 68 7.13 -6.32 -2.32
N LEU A 69 8.41 -6.46 -2.70
CA LEU A 69 9.32 -5.34 -2.84
C LEU A 69 8.86 -4.35 -3.93
N ALA A 70 8.43 -4.86 -5.08
CA ALA A 70 7.96 -4.03 -6.19
C ALA A 70 6.69 -3.24 -5.81
N ILE A 71 5.72 -3.88 -5.17
CA ILE A 71 4.47 -3.22 -4.76
C ILE A 71 4.73 -2.24 -3.61
N GLY A 72 5.55 -2.61 -2.62
CA GLY A 72 5.96 -1.72 -1.54
C GLY A 72 6.67 -0.47 -2.06
N GLY A 73 7.59 -0.65 -3.03
CA GLY A 73 8.27 0.45 -3.70
C GLY A 73 7.33 1.36 -4.49
N LEU A 74 6.38 0.77 -5.23
CA LEU A 74 5.37 1.52 -5.97
C LEU A 74 4.46 2.31 -5.03
N LEU A 75 4.01 1.71 -3.92
CA LEU A 75 3.17 2.38 -2.93
C LEU A 75 3.92 3.55 -2.27
N PHE A 76 5.18 3.34 -1.90
CA PHE A 76 6.04 4.39 -1.35
C PHE A 76 6.23 5.55 -2.35
N ALA A 77 6.50 5.24 -3.62
CA ALA A 77 6.70 6.24 -4.67
C ALA A 77 5.43 7.05 -4.96
N SER A 78 4.28 6.37 -5.11
CA SER A 78 2.99 7.02 -5.32
C SER A 78 2.59 7.90 -4.13
N TYR A 79 2.78 7.41 -2.90
CA TYR A 79 2.50 8.19 -1.69
C TYR A 79 3.40 9.42 -1.57
N SER A 80 4.71 9.25 -1.79
CA SER A 80 5.66 10.37 -1.76
C SER A 80 5.33 11.43 -2.81
N SER A 81 4.92 11.01 -4.01
CA SER A 81 4.54 11.90 -5.11
C SER A 81 3.26 12.69 -4.80
N TYR A 82 2.27 12.02 -4.17
CA TYR A 82 1.04 12.66 -3.69
C TYR A 82 1.34 13.70 -2.60
N MET A 83 2.16 13.35 -1.60
CA MET A 83 2.51 14.25 -0.49
C MET A 83 3.38 15.46 -0.93
N LYS A 84 4.25 15.29 -1.94
CA LYS A 84 5.10 16.40 -2.44
C LYS A 84 4.25 17.54 -3.01
N SER A 85 3.09 17.25 -3.59
CA SER A 85 2.18 18.26 -4.14
C SER A 85 1.43 19.06 -3.07
N SER A 86 1.28 18.49 -1.87
CA SER A 86 0.48 19.10 -0.80
C SER A 86 1.22 20.20 -0.02
N LYS A 87 2.49 20.47 -0.37
CA LYS A 87 3.37 21.44 0.31
C LYS A 87 3.77 22.65 -0.57
N GLU A 88 3.32 22.71 -1.82
CA GLU A 88 3.69 23.82 -2.73
C GLU A 88 2.75 25.01 -2.49
N ASP A 89 3.02 25.74 -1.41
CA ASP A 89 2.31 26.95 -0.96
C ASP A 89 2.68 28.16 -1.83
N GLY A 90 2.08 28.26 -3.01
CA GLY A 90 2.12 29.47 -3.83
C GLY A 90 0.78 29.68 -4.51
N ILE A 91 0.27 30.91 -4.56
CA ILE A 91 -0.99 31.24 -5.26
C ILE A 91 -0.75 31.05 -6.76
N PRO A 92 -1.31 30.01 -7.42
CA PRO A 92 -1.07 29.78 -8.83
C PRO A 92 -1.98 30.67 -9.68
N LEU A 93 -1.49 31.14 -10.83
CA LEU A 93 -2.34 31.74 -11.87
C LEU A 93 -3.43 30.74 -12.31
N LYS A 94 -4.60 31.19 -12.79
CA LYS A 94 -5.75 30.32 -13.11
C LYS A 94 -5.41 29.13 -14.02
N ALA A 95 -4.63 29.35 -15.09
CA ALA A 95 -4.17 28.28 -15.98
C ALA A 95 -3.21 27.30 -15.28
N THR A 96 -2.38 27.80 -14.37
CA THR A 96 -1.50 26.99 -13.51
C THR A 96 -2.31 26.20 -12.49
N ARG A 97 -3.38 26.78 -11.93
CA ARG A 97 -4.27 26.14 -10.95
C ARG A 97 -5.00 24.93 -11.54
N ASP A 98 -5.54 25.05 -12.75
CA ASP A 98 -6.23 23.93 -13.40
C ASP A 98 -5.27 22.78 -13.72
N ALA A 99 -4.05 23.10 -14.18
CA ALA A 99 -2.99 22.11 -14.37
C ALA A 99 -2.55 21.46 -13.05
N THR A 100 -2.35 22.25 -11.98
CA THR A 100 -2.01 21.74 -10.64
C THR A 100 -3.09 20.80 -10.12
N ASN A 101 -4.36 21.19 -10.22
CA ASN A 101 -5.49 20.36 -9.79
C ASN A 101 -5.55 19.04 -10.56
N ALA A 102 -5.36 19.06 -11.88
CA ALA A 102 -5.30 17.83 -12.69
C ALA A 102 -4.18 16.90 -12.23
N THR A 103 -2.99 17.43 -11.94
CA THR A 103 -1.86 16.62 -11.46
C THR A 103 -2.09 16.03 -10.06
N ILE A 104 -2.80 16.74 -9.17
CA ILE A 104 -3.15 16.23 -7.83
C ILE A 104 -4.12 15.06 -7.96
N VAL A 105 -5.15 15.20 -8.81
CA VAL A 105 -6.13 14.14 -9.08
C VAL A 105 -5.43 12.91 -9.65
N GLU A 106 -4.57 13.07 -10.65
CA GLU A 106 -3.82 11.96 -11.26
C GLU A 106 -2.94 11.24 -10.22
N ARG A 107 -2.20 11.97 -9.38
CA ARG A 107 -1.36 11.38 -8.33
C ARG A 107 -2.18 10.66 -7.27
N LYS A 108 -3.34 11.21 -6.91
CA LYS A 108 -4.28 10.59 -5.97
C LYS A 108 -4.85 9.30 -6.54
N GLU A 109 -5.29 9.30 -7.79
CA GLU A 109 -5.78 8.11 -8.49
C GLU A 109 -4.69 7.05 -8.59
N ALA A 110 -3.45 7.44 -8.92
CA ALA A 110 -2.31 6.53 -8.92
C ALA A 110 -2.12 5.86 -7.54
N LEU A 111 -2.15 6.64 -6.46
CA LEU A 111 -2.06 6.10 -5.09
C LEU A 111 -3.23 5.14 -4.77
N LYS A 112 -4.46 5.50 -5.15
CA LYS A 112 -5.65 4.64 -4.96
C LYS A 112 -5.52 3.33 -5.73
N ASN A 113 -5.04 3.39 -6.97
CA ASN A 113 -4.84 2.20 -7.80
C ASN A 113 -3.83 1.23 -7.17
N VAL A 114 -2.73 1.76 -6.61
CA VAL A 114 -1.73 0.92 -5.92
C VAL A 114 -2.29 0.33 -4.62
N LEU A 115 -3.09 1.09 -3.86
CA LEU A 115 -3.76 0.57 -2.66
C LEU A 115 -4.79 -0.51 -3.00
N TRP A 116 -5.53 -0.36 -4.10
CA TRP A 116 -6.42 -1.42 -4.61
C TRP A 116 -5.64 -2.67 -5.00
N ALA A 117 -4.48 -2.52 -5.65
CA ALA A 117 -3.61 -3.64 -5.97
C ALA A 117 -3.11 -4.34 -4.70
N CYS A 118 -2.72 -3.59 -3.66
CA CYS A 118 -2.35 -4.14 -2.35
C CYS A 118 -3.50 -4.95 -1.74
N LEU A 119 -4.70 -4.38 -1.71
CA LEU A 119 -5.89 -5.02 -1.16
C LEU A 119 -6.25 -6.33 -1.89
N LEU A 120 -6.21 -6.31 -3.23
CA LEU A 120 -6.45 -7.50 -4.05
C LEU A 120 -5.46 -8.61 -3.71
N ILE A 121 -4.18 -8.24 -3.61
CA ILE A 121 -3.08 -9.15 -3.32
C ILE A 121 -3.23 -9.78 -1.94
N ASP A 122 -3.47 -8.97 -0.90
CA ASP A 122 -3.64 -9.49 0.45
C ASP A 122 -4.86 -10.40 0.55
N THR A 123 -5.94 -10.10 -0.20
CA THR A 123 -7.13 -10.95 -0.27
C THR A 123 -6.85 -12.29 -0.95
N ILE A 124 -6.06 -12.31 -2.03
CA ILE A 124 -5.63 -13.55 -2.70
C ILE A 124 -4.75 -14.38 -1.76
N ASP A 125 -3.84 -13.73 -1.04
CA ASP A 125 -2.92 -14.40 -0.13
C ASP A 125 -3.71 -15.02 1.05
N LEU A 126 -4.70 -14.31 1.60
CA LEU A 126 -5.63 -14.84 2.61
C LEU A 126 -6.47 -16.02 2.09
N GLY A 127 -7.01 -15.90 0.88
CA GLY A 127 -7.75 -16.99 0.24
C GLY A 127 -6.88 -18.23 0.06
N SER A 128 -5.63 -18.04 -0.34
CA SER A 128 -4.65 -19.12 -0.46
C SER A 128 -4.36 -19.76 0.89
N ILE A 129 -4.13 -18.98 1.95
CA ILE A 129 -3.93 -19.49 3.32
C ILE A 129 -5.16 -20.28 3.77
N ALA A 130 -6.36 -19.77 3.56
CA ALA A 130 -7.60 -20.46 3.94
C ALA A 130 -7.74 -21.81 3.22
N VAL A 131 -7.53 -21.85 1.89
CA VAL A 131 -7.59 -23.10 1.11
C VAL A 131 -6.57 -24.12 1.63
N ASN A 132 -5.32 -23.72 1.87
CA ASN A 132 -4.31 -24.63 2.39
C ASN A 132 -4.62 -25.07 3.84
N ALA A 133 -5.23 -24.22 4.65
CA ALA A 133 -5.67 -24.59 6.00
C ALA A 133 -6.77 -25.66 5.95
N PHE A 134 -7.75 -25.52 5.05
CA PHE A 134 -8.80 -26.53 4.85
C PHE A 134 -8.24 -27.88 4.38
N ARG A 135 -7.13 -27.87 3.62
CA ARG A 135 -6.43 -29.08 3.19
C ARG A 135 -5.53 -29.69 4.28
N GLY A 136 -5.33 -29.00 5.40
CA GLY A 136 -4.37 -29.42 6.44
C GLY A 136 -2.90 -29.26 6.03
N GLU A 137 -2.62 -28.48 4.99
CA GLU A 137 -1.28 -28.31 4.40
C GLU A 137 -0.46 -27.22 5.10
N ILE A 138 -1.10 -26.37 5.92
CA ILE A 138 -0.42 -25.34 6.71
C ILE A 138 -0.70 -25.49 8.21
N GLY A 139 0.34 -25.23 9.01
CA GLY A 139 0.26 -25.29 10.46
C GLY A 139 -0.36 -24.04 11.09
N LEU A 140 -0.70 -24.15 12.38
CA LEU A 140 -1.30 -23.08 13.17
C LEU A 140 -0.50 -21.76 13.13
N ARG A 141 0.84 -21.86 13.12
CA ARG A 141 1.73 -20.69 13.02
C ARG A 141 1.54 -19.91 11.71
N ALA A 142 1.34 -20.60 10.59
CA ALA A 142 1.10 -19.95 9.30
C ALA A 142 -0.26 -19.27 9.23
N MET A 143 -1.28 -19.88 9.82
CA MET A 143 -2.58 -19.23 9.98
C MET A 143 -2.48 -17.93 10.79
N TRP A 144 -1.80 -17.95 11.94
CA TRP A 144 -1.71 -16.76 12.79
C TRP A 144 -0.79 -15.69 12.21
N MET A 145 0.42 -16.06 11.81
CA MET A 145 1.41 -15.09 11.34
C MET A 145 1.10 -14.62 9.92
N GLY A 146 0.89 -15.55 8.99
CA GLY A 146 0.57 -15.23 7.60
C GLY A 146 -0.85 -14.68 7.47
N GLY A 147 -1.84 -15.36 8.06
CA GLY A 147 -3.22 -14.91 8.01
C GLY A 147 -3.44 -13.60 8.78
N GLY A 148 -2.85 -13.46 9.97
CA GLY A 148 -2.92 -12.21 10.73
C GLY A 148 -2.28 -11.02 9.99
N ALA A 149 -1.10 -11.23 9.38
CA ALA A 149 -0.45 -10.21 8.56
C ALA A 149 -1.29 -9.83 7.33
N GLY A 150 -1.87 -10.81 6.64
CA GLY A 150 -2.77 -10.57 5.51
C GLY A 150 -4.01 -9.78 5.91
N VAL A 151 -4.66 -10.11 7.03
CA VAL A 151 -5.82 -9.36 7.54
C VAL A 151 -5.43 -7.93 7.90
N ALA A 152 -4.29 -7.73 8.57
CA ALA A 152 -3.80 -6.38 8.87
C ALA A 152 -3.55 -5.57 7.58
N GLY A 153 -2.94 -6.18 6.57
CA GLY A 153 -2.72 -5.57 5.25
C GLY A 153 -4.02 -5.12 4.58
N VAL A 154 -5.03 -6.01 4.53
CA VAL A 154 -6.38 -5.72 4.02
C VAL A 154 -7.00 -4.53 4.78
N VAL A 155 -6.97 -4.55 6.11
CA VAL A 155 -7.55 -3.50 6.94
C VAL A 155 -6.86 -2.16 6.70
N PHE A 156 -5.52 -2.14 6.62
CA PHE A 156 -4.76 -0.92 6.38
C PHE A 156 -5.02 -0.36 4.98
N ALA A 157 -5.01 -1.20 3.95
CA ALA A 157 -5.29 -0.81 2.58
C ALA A 157 -6.72 -0.27 2.42
N ALA A 158 -7.72 -0.99 2.95
CA ALA A 158 -9.12 -0.58 2.88
C ALA A 158 -9.39 0.71 3.66
N SER A 159 -8.76 0.87 4.83
CA SER A 159 -8.89 2.08 5.65
C SER A 159 -8.24 3.29 4.96
N ALA A 160 -7.08 3.09 4.33
CA ALA A 160 -6.42 4.14 3.55
C ALA A 160 -7.26 4.53 2.32
N LEU A 161 -7.80 3.55 1.58
CA LEU A 161 -8.67 3.78 0.43
C LEU A 161 -9.94 4.57 0.79
N ARG A 162 -10.57 4.23 1.92
CA ARG A 162 -11.77 4.92 2.39
C ARG A 162 -11.49 6.38 2.77
N ALA A 163 -10.27 6.68 3.18
CA ALA A 163 -9.87 8.02 3.62
C ALA A 163 -9.33 8.91 2.48
N LEU A 164 -9.15 8.37 1.26
CA LEU A 164 -8.66 9.07 0.06
C LEU A 164 -9.79 9.36 -0.92
#